data_AF-A0A661S2H9-F1
#
_entry.id   AF-A0A661S2H9-F1
#
_cell.length_a   1.000
_cell.length_b   1.000
_cell.length_c   1.000
_cell.angle_alpha   90.00
_cell.angle_beta   90.00
_cell.angle_gamma   90.00
#
_symmetry.space_group_name_H-M   'P 1'
#
loop_
_entity.id
_entity.type
_entity.pdbx_description
1 polymer ?
#
loop_
_entity_poly.entity_id
_entity_poly.type
_entity_poly.pdbx_seq_one_letter_code
_entity_poly.pdbx_strand_id
1 'polypeptide(L)'
;MKRLGVPDITRGHELLTEHLKKVPDISDNIIREFSSNYGTFEIRESLFAGPSGRFSKFETTWQIHEDGSRRLTTVIPYGGGN
;
A
#
# COMPACT_ATOMS: atom_id res chain seq x y z
N MET A 1 -4.64 8.04 -9.53
CA MET A 1 -5.54 6.87 -9.67
C MET A 1 -6.26 6.75 -11.02
N LYS A 2 -6.56 7.84 -11.74
CA LYS A 2 -7.19 7.82 -13.09
C LYS A 2 -6.57 6.80 -14.06
N ARG A 3 -5.23 6.75 -14.16
CA ARG A 3 -4.50 5.79 -15.01
C ARG A 3 -4.87 4.33 -14.72
N LEU A 4 -5.10 4.01 -13.45
CA LEU A 4 -5.43 2.65 -13.00
C LEU A 4 -6.92 2.33 -13.16
N GLY A 5 -7.75 3.30 -13.53
CA GLY A 5 -9.20 3.11 -13.65
C GLY A 5 -9.89 2.94 -12.30
N VAL A 6 -9.28 3.44 -11.21
CA VAL A 6 -9.92 3.46 -9.88
C VAL A 6 -10.71 4.77 -9.75
N PRO A 7 -12.05 4.71 -9.74
CA PRO A 7 -12.91 5.89 -9.60
C PRO A 7 -12.95 6.38 -8.15
N ASP A 8 -13.27 7.66 -7.94
CA ASP A 8 -13.46 8.24 -6.61
C ASP A 8 -14.90 8.05 -6.12
N ILE A 9 -15.26 6.79 -5.86
CA ILE A 9 -16.56 6.33 -5.35
C ILE A 9 -16.32 5.16 -4.40
N THR A 10 -17.37 4.74 -3.67
CA THR A 10 -17.32 3.60 -2.73
C THR A 10 -16.61 2.39 -3.31
N ARG A 11 -16.94 1.98 -4.54
CA ARG A 11 -16.31 0.83 -5.18
C ARG A 11 -14.80 1.00 -5.39
N GLY A 12 -14.34 2.21 -5.73
CA GLY A 12 -12.91 2.49 -5.88
C GLY A 12 -12.17 2.50 -4.55
N HIS A 13 -12.81 3.02 -3.50
CA HIS A 13 -12.27 2.99 -2.14
C HIS A 13 -12.16 1.56 -1.61
N GLU A 14 -13.15 0.72 -1.87
CA GLU A 14 -13.13 -0.71 -1.55
C GLU A 14 -11.96 -1.42 -2.22
N LEU A 15 -11.74 -1.21 -3.53
CA LEU A 15 -10.64 -1.84 -4.26
C LEU A 15 -9.27 -1.51 -3.65
N LEU A 16 -9.05 -0.24 -3.29
CA LEU A 16 -7.81 0.17 -2.62
C LEU A 16 -7.72 -0.43 -1.22
N THR A 17 -8.82 -0.43 -0.47
CA THR A 17 -8.87 -0.97 0.90
C THR A 17 -8.59 -2.47 0.93
N GLU A 18 -9.22 -3.24 0.04
CA GLU A 18 -9.02 -4.69 -0.08
C GLU A 18 -7.58 -5.04 -0.44
N HIS A 19 -6.95 -4.27 -1.34
CA HIS A 19 -5.53 -4.43 -1.67
C HIS A 19 -4.65 -4.11 -0.46
N LEU A 20 -4.78 -2.90 0.09
CA LEU A 20 -3.90 -2.38 1.15
C LEU A 20 -3.99 -3.22 2.43
N LYS A 21 -5.16 -3.75 2.78
CA LYS A 21 -5.32 -4.66 3.95
C LYS A 21 -4.47 -5.93 3.84
N LYS A 22 -4.20 -6.42 2.63
CA LYS A 22 -3.41 -7.64 2.40
C LYS A 22 -1.91 -7.36 2.36
N VAL A 23 -1.50 -6.11 2.14
CA VAL A 23 -0.07 -5.75 1.98
C VAL A 23 0.78 -6.15 3.20
N PRO A 24 0.33 -5.94 4.45
CA PRO A 24 1.07 -6.39 5.63
C PRO A 24 1.24 -7.90 5.77
N ASP A 25 0.32 -8.70 5.20
CA ASP A 25 0.32 -10.16 5.33
C ASP A 25 1.30 -10.85 4.36
N ILE A 26 1.89 -10.09 3.44
CA ILE A 26 2.92 -10.60 2.51
C ILE A 26 4.26 -10.63 3.25
N SER A 27 4.85 -11.81 3.37
CA SER A 27 6.07 -12.00 4.18
C SER A 27 7.34 -11.41 3.56
N ASP A 28 7.40 -11.32 2.22
CA ASP A 28 8.60 -10.94 1.48
C ASP A 28 8.42 -9.63 0.70
N ASN A 29 7.80 -8.63 1.32
CA ASN A 29 7.58 -7.34 0.69
C ASN A 29 8.04 -6.12 1.50
N ILE A 30 8.65 -6.35 2.65
CA ILE A 30 9.29 -5.30 3.44
C ILE A 30 10.58 -4.92 2.73
N ILE A 31 10.64 -3.68 2.25
CA ILE A 31 11.84 -3.15 1.57
C ILE A 31 12.71 -2.33 2.52
N ARG A 32 12.14 -1.85 3.64
CA ARG A 32 12.86 -1.10 4.67
C ARG A 32 12.11 -1.11 6.00
N GLU A 33 12.83 -1.17 7.11
CA GLU A 33 12.31 -0.87 8.45
C GLU A 33 13.10 0.27 9.07
N PHE A 34 12.43 1.11 9.87
CA PHE A 34 13.08 2.17 10.62
C PHE A 34 12.32 2.51 11.90
N SER A 35 13.05 2.87 12.95
CA SER A 35 12.48 3.38 14.20
C SER A 35 12.86 4.84 14.40
N SER A 36 11.95 5.60 14.99
CA SER A 36 12.18 6.98 15.42
C SER A 36 11.62 7.19 16.82
N ASN A 37 11.80 8.39 17.38
CA ASN A 37 11.18 8.77 18.66
C ASN A 37 9.63 8.74 18.62
N TYR A 38 9.03 8.61 17.44
CA TYR A 38 7.57 8.58 17.23
C TYR A 38 7.02 7.17 16.94
N GLY A 39 7.88 6.14 16.98
CA GLY A 39 7.49 4.74 16.78
C GLY A 39 8.32 4.00 15.73
N THR A 40 7.94 2.76 15.49
CA THR A 40 8.54 1.87 14.49
C THR A 40 7.68 1.84 13.23
N PHE A 41 8.36 1.90 12.09
CA PHE A 41 7.74 1.93 10.77
C PHE A 41 8.38 0.90 9.86
N GLU A 42 7.57 0.37 8.96
CA GLU A 42 7.99 -0.51 7.88
C GLU A 42 7.50 0.07 6.55
N ILE A 43 8.34 -0.02 5.53
CA ILE A 43 8.01 0.34 4.15
C ILE A 43 7.88 -0.96 3.38
N ARG A 44 6.74 -1.13 2.71
CA ARG A 44 6.39 -2.32 1.92
C ARG A 44 6.09 -1.98 0.47
N GLU A 45 6.58 -2.81 -0.43
CA GLU A 45 6.23 -2.76 -1.86
C GLU A 45 5.06 -3.71 -2.15
N SER A 46 4.15 -3.34 -3.05
CA SER A 46 3.13 -4.26 -3.56
C SER A 46 2.74 -3.92 -5.00
N LEU A 47 2.32 -4.92 -5.77
CA LEU A 47 1.81 -4.70 -7.13
C LEU A 47 0.27 -4.62 -7.10
N PHE A 48 -0.28 -3.49 -7.53
CA PHE A 48 -1.71 -3.27 -7.64
C PHE A 48 -2.17 -3.37 -9.11
N ALA A 49 -3.17 -4.20 -9.36
CA ALA A 49 -3.85 -4.33 -10.64
C ALA A 49 -5.11 -3.45 -10.66
N GLY A 50 -5.11 -2.40 -11.48
CA GLY A 50 -6.24 -1.49 -11.58
C GLY A 50 -7.33 -2.00 -12.54
N PRO A 51 -8.61 -1.57 -12.37
CA PRO A 51 -9.71 -1.93 -13.27
C PRO A 51 -9.48 -1.59 -14.75
N SER A 52 -8.60 -0.63 -15.04
CA SER A 52 -8.18 -0.30 -16.42
C SER A 52 -7.35 -1.37 -17.12
N GLY A 53 -6.94 -2.44 -16.43
CA GLY A 53 -5.97 -3.43 -16.91
C GLY A 53 -4.51 -3.01 -16.72
N ARG A 54 -4.25 -1.79 -16.26
CA ARG A 54 -2.90 -1.30 -15.94
C ARG A 54 -2.49 -1.64 -14.51
N PHE A 55 -1.19 -1.81 -14.32
CA PHE A 55 -0.59 -2.11 -13.02
C PHE A 55 0.21 -0.92 -12.49
N SER A 56 0.40 -0.86 -11.18
CA SER A 56 1.33 0.06 -10.52
C SER A 56 1.94 -0.62 -9.31
N LYS A 57 3.22 -0.36 -9.04
CA LYS A 57 3.79 -0.67 -7.74
C LYS A 57 3.35 0.40 -6.75
N PHE A 58 3.06 0.01 -5.52
CA PHE A 58 2.78 0.88 -4.38
C PHE A 58 3.86 0.69 -3.33
N GLU A 59 4.50 1.80 -2.96
CA GLU A 59 5.33 1.88 -1.76
C GLU A 59 4.42 2.38 -0.65
N THR A 60 4.25 1.56 0.38
CA THR A 60 3.34 1.82 1.48
C THR A 60 4.13 1.89 2.77
N THR A 61 3.91 2.93 3.57
CA THR A 61 4.51 3.03 4.90
C THR A 61 3.47 2.67 5.95
N TRP A 62 3.85 1.81 6.89
CA TRP A 62 3.02 1.34 7.97
C TRP A 62 3.68 1.65 9.30
N GLN A 63 2.92 2.22 10.23
CA GLN A 63 3.32 2.33 11.62
C GLN A 63 2.95 1.04 12.34
N ILE A 64 3.89 0.46 13.07
CA ILE A 64 3.69 -0.72 13.90
C ILE A 64 3.33 -0.26 15.31
N HIS A 65 2.19 -0.72 15.81
CA HIS A 65 1.74 -0.47 17.18
C HIS A 65 2.27 -1.55 18.15
N GLU A 66 2.19 -1.26 19.45
CA GLU A 66 2.69 -2.16 20.51
C GLU A 66 1.98 -3.53 20.52
N ASP A 67 0.73 -3.59 20.07
CA ASP A 67 -0.06 -4.81 19.91
C ASP A 67 0.28 -5.61 18.63
N GLY A 68 1.24 -5.13 17.84
CA GLY A 68 1.62 -5.71 16.55
C GLY A 68 0.68 -5.34 15.39
N SER A 69 -0.37 -4.56 15.65
CA SER A 69 -1.23 -4.03 14.59
C SER A 69 -0.48 -2.98 13.75
N ARG A 70 -0.95 -2.79 12.52
CA ARG A 70 -0.31 -1.90 11.55
C ARG A 70 -1.30 -0.86 11.08
N ARG A 71 -0.87 0.41 11.14
CA ARG A 71 -1.63 1.54 10.62
C ARG A 71 -0.94 2.09 9.37
N LEU A 72 -1.66 2.12 8.26
CA LEU A 72 -1.19 2.75 7.02
C LEU A 72 -1.02 4.26 7.24
N THR A 73 0.13 4.81 6.83
CA THR A 73 0.41 6.25 6.91
C THR A 73 0.44 6.92 5.54
N THR A 74 1.11 6.31 4.56
CA THR A 74 1.20 6.86 3.19
C THR A 74 1.28 5.76 2.14
N VAL A 75 0.87 6.11 0.93
CA VAL A 75 0.94 5.29 -0.28
C VAL A 75 1.51 6.12 -1.42
N ILE A 76 2.62 5.67 -2.00
CA ILE A 76 3.25 6.29 -3.16
C ILE A 76 3.13 5.31 -4.34
N PRO A 77 2.28 5.59 -5.34
CA PRO A 77 2.25 4.80 -6.55
C PRO A 77 3.42 5.16 -7.48
N TYR A 78 4.17 4.16 -7.92
CA TYR A 78 5.28 4.31 -8.86
C TYR A 78 5.36 3.14 -9.84
N GLY A 79 6.18 3.32 -10.88
CA GLY A 79 6.26 2.36 -11.97
C GLY A 79 4.94 2.23 -12.74
N GLY A 80 4.78 1.09 -13.43
CA GLY A 80 3.68 0.89 -14.38
C GLY A 80 4.00 1.56 -15.72
N GLY A 81 4.79 0.87 -16.54
CA GLY A 81 5.08 1.26 -17.92
C GLY A 81 4.13 0.58 -18.89
N ASN A 82 3.53 1.42 -19.77
CA ASN A 82 2.58 1.18 -20.86
C ASN A 82 1.31 0.39 -20.55
#